data_AF-A0A7C5WRT7-F1
#
_entry.id   AF-A0A7C5WRT7-F1
#
_cell.length_a   1.000
_cell.length_b   1.000
_cell.length_c   1.000
_cell.angle_alpha   90.00
_cell.angle_beta   90.00
_cell.angle_gamma   90.00
#
_symmetry.space_group_name_H-M   'P 1'
#
loop_
_entity.id
_entity.type
_entity.pdbx_description
1 polymer ?
#
loop_
_entity_poly.entity_id
_entity_poly.type
_entity_poly.pdbx_seq_one_letter_code
_entity_poly.pdbx_strand_id
1 'polypeptide(L)'
;MQFEEILEENGMPSIHKQTKISIEHLTKLFARDFSGLKKVQAYGFLSILEREYDVDLSDIKEECESYFAPSTNEAETIIAYPPPEKKFKMFWIWFILAGALVVFGWCFMRSNYLKSSIGEAKTSIQTNQLSLLVEQDMLQLETQTSSKDEIEAKGAIDINSTEDINSTMLQSAVADVDTLGATPDFVQIVPVKKLWFGLVNLDTKVVTDQIIDAPFEFDITKSWLVATSVAPFTLKSSDDERMFNDIKSHYFHIDKFGAKEITKDEFVSLGGSKQW
;
A
#
# COMPACT_ATOMS: atom_id res chain seq x y z
N MET A 1 0.05 27.92 -28.99
CA MET A 1 -0.89 28.16 -27.89
C MET A 1 -2.12 27.29 -28.11
N GLN A 2 -1.93 25.97 -28.02
CA GLN A 2 -3.01 24.99 -28.16
C GLN A 2 -3.91 24.95 -26.92
N PHE A 3 -3.42 25.47 -25.80
CA PHE A 3 -4.16 25.50 -24.54
C PHE A 3 -5.32 26.49 -24.60
N GLU A 4 -5.03 27.73 -24.99
CA GLU A 4 -5.99 28.81 -25.14
C GLU A 4 -7.07 28.46 -26.19
N GLU A 5 -6.70 27.72 -27.24
CA GLU A 5 -7.59 27.18 -28.28
C GLU A 5 -8.68 26.23 -27.72
N ILE A 6 -8.34 25.36 -26.75
CA ILE A 6 -9.32 24.47 -26.08
C ILE A 6 -10.42 25.29 -25.39
N LEU A 7 -10.04 26.42 -24.77
CA LEU A 7 -10.97 27.30 -24.08
C LEU A 7 -11.90 28.03 -25.06
N GLU A 8 -11.38 28.49 -26.19
CA GLU A 8 -12.20 29.13 -27.24
C GLU A 8 -13.17 28.16 -27.93
N GLU A 9 -12.74 26.91 -28.20
CA GLU A 9 -13.60 25.90 -28.82
C GLU A 9 -14.66 25.33 -27.85
N ASN A 10 -14.25 24.94 -26.64
CA ASN A 10 -15.10 24.13 -25.75
C ASN A 10 -15.78 24.94 -24.64
N GLY A 11 -15.13 26.00 -24.16
CA GLY A 11 -15.60 26.81 -23.03
C GLY A 11 -15.48 26.15 -21.66
N MET A 12 -15.26 26.97 -20.63
CA MET A 12 -15.10 26.58 -19.22
C MET A 12 -16.07 25.48 -18.72
N PRO A 13 -17.41 25.57 -18.97
CA PRO A 13 -18.36 24.59 -18.43
C PRO A 13 -18.22 23.20 -19.05
N SER A 14 -17.85 23.12 -20.33
CA SER A 14 -17.64 21.85 -21.05
C SER A 14 -16.37 21.16 -20.57
N ILE A 15 -15.28 21.93 -20.44
CA ILE A 15 -13.99 21.44 -19.94
C ILE A 15 -14.14 20.93 -18.50
N HIS A 16 -14.84 21.67 -17.63
CA HIS A 16 -15.21 21.20 -16.28
C HIS A 16 -16.02 19.90 -16.33
N LYS A 17 -17.05 19.83 -17.18
CA LYS A 17 -17.92 18.65 -17.31
C LYS A 17 -17.16 17.41 -17.78
N GLN A 18 -16.21 17.56 -18.69
CA GLN A 18 -15.38 16.47 -19.21
C GLN A 18 -14.33 16.03 -18.17
N THR A 19 -13.42 16.95 -17.82
CA THR A 19 -12.22 16.67 -17.00
C THR A 19 -12.49 16.44 -15.52
N LYS A 20 -13.65 16.90 -15.01
CA LYS A 20 -14.00 17.01 -13.58
C LYS A 20 -13.12 17.95 -12.74
N ILE A 21 -12.19 18.67 -13.36
CA ILE A 21 -11.41 19.73 -12.71
C ILE A 21 -12.37 20.89 -12.39
N SER A 22 -12.30 21.49 -11.19
CA SER A 22 -13.18 22.59 -10.81
C SER A 22 -13.00 23.81 -11.71
N ILE A 23 -14.08 24.58 -11.94
CA ILE A 23 -14.03 25.80 -12.76
C ILE A 23 -12.97 26.77 -12.23
N GLU A 24 -12.84 26.93 -10.91
CA GLU A 24 -11.81 27.77 -10.29
C GLU A 24 -10.37 27.34 -10.67
N HIS A 25 -10.06 26.04 -10.54
CA HIS A 25 -8.72 25.54 -10.90
C HIS A 25 -8.46 25.65 -12.40
N LEU A 26 -9.47 25.42 -13.25
CA LEU A 26 -9.34 25.64 -14.68
C LEU A 26 -9.07 27.12 -14.98
N THR A 27 -9.89 28.05 -14.47
CA THR A 27 -9.68 29.49 -14.66
C THR A 27 -8.28 29.93 -14.23
N LYS A 28 -7.77 29.41 -13.11
CA LYS A 28 -6.38 29.65 -12.67
C LYS A 28 -5.34 29.15 -13.66
N LEU A 29 -5.45 27.90 -14.13
CA LEU A 29 -4.53 27.35 -15.13
C LEU A 29 -4.55 28.15 -16.43
N PHE A 30 -5.72 28.48 -16.99
CA PHE A 30 -5.84 29.28 -18.22
C PHE A 30 -5.39 30.74 -18.05
N ALA A 31 -5.47 31.29 -16.82
CA ALA A 31 -4.87 32.58 -16.49
C ALA A 31 -3.34 32.50 -16.22
N ARG A 32 -2.75 31.30 -16.26
CA ARG A 32 -1.36 31.01 -15.86
C ARG A 32 -1.05 31.41 -14.40
N ASP A 33 -2.10 31.50 -13.57
CA ASP A 33 -2.03 31.76 -12.14
C ASP A 33 -1.93 30.44 -11.38
N PHE A 34 -0.70 30.07 -11.02
CA PHE A 34 -0.44 28.88 -10.21
C PHE A 34 -0.65 29.11 -8.70
N SER A 35 -1.10 30.30 -8.26
CA SER A 35 -1.25 30.62 -6.84
C SER A 35 -2.32 29.77 -6.14
N GLY A 36 -1.97 29.19 -4.99
CA GLY A 36 -2.84 28.29 -4.24
C GLY A 36 -3.07 26.91 -4.87
N LEU A 37 -2.53 26.63 -6.06
CA LEU A 37 -2.40 25.28 -6.60
C LEU A 37 -1.12 24.64 -6.04
N LYS A 38 -1.14 23.32 -5.78
CA LYS A 38 0.07 22.55 -5.46
C LYS A 38 0.67 22.01 -6.76
N LYS A 39 2.01 21.88 -6.88
CA LYS A 39 2.69 21.32 -8.07
C LYS A 39 2.04 20.03 -8.57
N VAL A 40 1.75 19.09 -7.67
CA VAL A 40 1.09 17.80 -7.98
C VAL A 40 -0.31 17.99 -8.58
N GLN A 41 -1.08 18.99 -8.12
CA GLN A 41 -2.41 19.30 -8.67
C GLN A 41 -2.29 19.92 -10.05
N ALA A 42 -1.42 20.92 -10.24
CA ALA A 42 -1.22 21.59 -11.52
C ALA A 42 -0.78 20.60 -12.62
N TYR A 43 0.24 19.77 -12.36
CA TYR A 43 0.67 18.72 -13.30
C TYR A 43 -0.42 17.67 -13.56
N GLY A 44 -1.18 17.29 -12.52
CA GLY A 44 -2.29 16.36 -12.66
C GLY A 44 -3.43 16.89 -13.53
N PHE A 45 -3.76 18.17 -13.38
CA PHE A 45 -4.78 18.86 -14.19
C PHE A 45 -4.31 19.04 -15.64
N LEU A 46 -3.06 19.46 -15.88
CA LEU A 46 -2.48 19.52 -17.23
C LEU A 46 -2.47 18.15 -17.90
N SER A 47 -2.05 17.09 -17.20
CA SER A 47 -2.04 15.71 -17.74
C SER A 47 -3.44 15.14 -18.04
N ILE A 48 -4.49 15.66 -17.39
CA ILE A 48 -5.88 15.34 -17.74
C ILE A 48 -6.28 16.11 -19.01
N LEU A 49 -5.96 17.41 -19.09
CA LEU A 49 -6.30 18.24 -20.24
C LEU A 49 -5.64 17.74 -21.54
N GLU A 50 -4.37 17.34 -21.49
CA GLU A 50 -3.69 16.66 -22.61
C GLU A 50 -4.43 15.40 -23.07
N ARG A 51 -4.82 14.53 -22.13
CA ARG A 51 -5.49 13.25 -22.44
C ARG A 51 -6.91 13.42 -22.99
N GLU A 52 -7.67 14.39 -22.49
CA GLU A 52 -9.05 14.60 -22.92
C GLU A 52 -9.17 15.38 -24.25
N TYR A 53 -8.12 16.12 -24.65
CA TYR A 53 -8.13 16.99 -25.84
C TYR A 53 -7.05 16.68 -26.89
N ASP A 54 -6.18 15.68 -26.67
CA ASP A 54 -5.08 15.26 -27.57
C ASP A 54 -4.11 16.40 -27.94
N VAL A 55 -3.81 17.25 -26.95
CA VAL A 55 -2.93 18.42 -27.06
C VAL A 55 -1.59 18.20 -26.34
N ASP A 56 -0.56 18.95 -26.74
CA ASP A 56 0.68 19.08 -25.98
C ASP A 56 0.63 20.34 -25.09
N LEU A 57 0.83 20.17 -23.78
CA LEU A 57 0.91 21.27 -22.81
C LEU A 57 2.30 21.38 -22.16
N SER A 58 3.35 20.86 -22.82
CA SER A 58 4.74 20.88 -22.34
C SER A 58 5.24 22.29 -22.00
N ASP A 59 4.94 23.30 -22.83
CA ASP A 59 5.28 24.71 -22.56
C ASP A 59 4.81 25.16 -21.16
N ILE A 60 3.54 24.88 -20.84
CA ILE A 60 2.90 25.29 -19.59
C ILE A 60 3.34 24.41 -18.43
N LYS A 61 3.74 23.15 -18.69
CA LYS A 61 4.43 22.32 -17.70
C LYS A 61 5.80 22.90 -17.35
N GLU A 62 6.55 23.49 -18.27
CA GLU A 62 7.84 24.14 -17.99
C GLU A 62 7.65 25.47 -17.23
N GLU A 63 6.62 26.26 -17.55
CA GLU A 63 6.22 27.42 -16.75
C GLU A 63 5.82 27.03 -15.32
N CYS A 64 5.08 25.93 -15.18
CA CYS A 64 4.68 25.33 -13.89
C CYS A 64 5.88 24.73 -13.13
N GLU A 65 6.81 24.06 -13.82
CA GLU A 65 8.09 23.56 -13.29
C GLU A 65 8.88 24.72 -12.68
N SER A 66 8.94 25.84 -13.39
CA SER A 66 9.65 27.06 -13.03
C SER A 66 9.00 27.82 -11.86
N TYR A 67 7.66 27.91 -11.84
CA TYR A 67 6.92 28.53 -10.73
C TYR A 67 7.06 27.72 -9.43
N PHE A 68 6.98 26.40 -9.52
CA PHE A 68 7.20 25.49 -8.39
C PHE A 68 8.65 25.01 -8.27
N ALA A 69 9.62 25.74 -8.84
CA ALA A 69 11.03 25.50 -8.57
C ALA A 69 11.35 25.97 -7.15
N PRO A 70 12.14 25.21 -6.36
CA PRO A 70 12.50 25.63 -5.01
C PRO A 70 13.43 26.85 -5.07
N SER A 71 12.85 28.04 -4.89
CA SER A 71 13.60 29.26 -4.64
C SER A 71 14.51 29.02 -3.44
N THR A 72 15.78 29.40 -3.55
CA THR A 72 16.81 29.04 -2.55
C THR A 72 16.60 29.73 -1.19
N ASN A 73 15.58 30.58 -1.08
CA ASN A 73 15.14 31.21 0.16
C ASN A 73 13.60 31.30 0.21
N GLU A 74 12.91 30.20 0.54
CA GLU A 74 11.74 30.27 1.42
C GLU A 74 11.43 28.90 2.05
N ALA A 75 11.25 28.87 3.37
CA ALA A 75 11.23 27.65 4.16
C ALA A 75 9.82 27.04 4.31
N GLU A 76 9.12 26.85 3.19
CA GLU A 76 7.98 25.93 3.15
C GLU A 76 8.49 24.54 3.57
N THR A 77 8.19 24.15 4.81
CA THR A 77 8.65 22.89 5.39
C THR A 77 7.81 21.74 4.82
N ILE A 78 8.13 21.38 3.58
CA ILE A 78 7.77 20.09 3.01
C ILE A 78 8.33 19.05 3.97
N ILE A 79 7.46 18.26 4.60
CA ILE A 79 7.86 17.05 5.30
C ILE A 79 8.28 16.06 4.21
N ALA A 80 9.53 16.18 3.80
CA ALA A 80 10.22 15.18 3.01
C ALA A 80 10.30 13.92 3.88
N TYR A 81 9.33 13.03 3.70
CA TYR A 81 9.51 11.63 4.09
C TYR A 81 10.82 11.18 3.44
N PRO A 82 11.86 10.79 4.21
CA PRO A 82 13.00 10.15 3.61
C PRO A 82 12.46 8.92 2.86
N PRO A 83 12.77 8.75 1.56
CA PRO A 83 12.20 7.67 0.77
C PRO A 83 12.49 6.35 1.51
N PRO A 84 11.48 5.50 1.79
CA PRO A 84 11.65 4.37 2.68
C PRO A 84 12.75 3.48 2.13
N GLU A 85 13.90 3.50 2.82
CA GLU A 85 15.12 2.84 2.38
C GLU A 85 14.82 1.36 2.17
N LYS A 86 14.72 0.96 0.90
CA LYS A 86 14.38 -0.42 0.52
C LYS A 86 15.53 -1.31 0.95
N LYS A 87 15.43 -1.82 2.18
CA LYS A 87 16.27 -2.87 2.77
C LYS A 87 16.03 -4.16 1.99
N PHE A 88 16.62 -4.18 0.80
CA PHE A 88 16.68 -5.33 -0.10
C PHE A 88 17.18 -6.50 0.74
N LYS A 89 16.43 -7.59 0.82
CA LYS A 89 16.74 -8.72 1.70
C LYS A 89 17.99 -9.45 1.16
N MET A 90 19.16 -8.92 1.51
CA MET A 90 20.48 -9.34 1.02
C MET A 90 20.79 -10.82 1.31
N PHE A 91 20.04 -11.42 2.25
CA PHE A 91 19.93 -12.85 2.46
C PHE A 91 19.69 -13.65 1.16
N TRP A 92 18.89 -13.14 0.21
CA TRP A 92 18.63 -13.83 -1.07
C TRP A 92 19.84 -13.82 -2.02
N ILE A 93 20.72 -12.81 -1.93
CA ILE A 93 21.99 -12.79 -2.67
C ILE A 93 22.93 -13.88 -2.15
N TRP A 94 22.89 -14.19 -0.85
CA TRP A 94 23.66 -15.29 -0.26
C TRP A 94 23.20 -16.67 -0.78
N PHE A 95 21.89 -16.87 -0.97
CA PHE A 95 21.36 -18.09 -1.62
C PHE A 95 21.81 -18.22 -3.08
N ILE A 96 21.80 -17.13 -3.86
CA ILE A 96 22.29 -17.13 -5.26
C ILE A 96 23.78 -17.48 -5.30
N LEU A 97 24.59 -16.90 -4.41
CA LEU A 97 26.03 -17.16 -4.33
C LEU A 97 26.34 -18.61 -3.90
N ALA A 98 25.60 -19.14 -2.92
CA ALA A 98 25.71 -20.53 -2.48
C ALA A 98 25.31 -21.52 -3.59
N GLY A 99 24.22 -21.24 -4.31
CA GLY A 99 23.79 -22.04 -5.46
C GLY A 99 24.83 -22.05 -6.59
N ALA A 100 25.43 -20.91 -6.90
CA ALA A 100 26.51 -20.80 -7.88
C ALA A 100 27.75 -21.64 -7.47
N LEU A 101 28.13 -21.63 -6.19
CA LEU A 101 29.22 -22.46 -5.66
C LEU A 101 28.93 -23.97 -5.78
N VAL A 102 27.70 -24.41 -5.51
CA VAL A 102 27.30 -25.82 -5.68
C VAL A 102 27.37 -26.25 -7.15
N VAL A 103 26.84 -25.43 -8.07
CA VAL A 103 26.89 -25.72 -9.52
C VAL A 103 28.33 -25.72 -10.04
N PHE A 104 29.16 -24.77 -9.61
CA PHE A 104 30.58 -24.71 -9.99
C PHE A 104 31.36 -25.92 -9.46
N GLY A 105 31.16 -26.28 -8.19
CA GLY A 105 31.77 -27.46 -7.58
C GLY A 105 31.39 -28.76 -8.30
N TRP A 106 30.11 -28.93 -8.67
CA TRP A 106 29.64 -30.10 -9.42
C TRP A 106 30.21 -30.14 -10.85
N CYS A 107 30.27 -28.98 -11.52
CA CYS A 107 30.91 -28.87 -12.84
C CYS A 107 32.40 -29.24 -12.78
N PHE A 108 33.13 -28.73 -11.78
CA PHE A 108 34.57 -29.03 -11.58
C PHE A 108 34.81 -30.52 -11.28
N MET A 109 33.96 -31.15 -10.46
CA MET A 109 34.01 -32.59 -10.23
C MET A 109 33.81 -33.36 -11.55
N ARG A 110 32.77 -33.00 -12.32
CA ARG A 110 32.43 -33.65 -13.59
C ARG A 110 33.53 -33.50 -14.65
N SER A 111 34.18 -32.33 -14.75
CA SER A 111 35.30 -32.13 -15.68
C SER A 111 36.53 -32.96 -15.31
N ASN A 112 36.80 -33.13 -14.02
CA ASN A 112 37.97 -33.88 -13.55
C ASN A 112 37.78 -35.39 -13.75
N TYR A 113 36.59 -35.93 -13.50
CA TYR A 113 36.27 -37.33 -13.84
C TYR A 113 36.39 -37.59 -15.35
N LEU A 114 35.86 -36.70 -16.20
CA LEU A 114 35.92 -36.89 -17.65
C LEU A 114 37.36 -36.86 -18.19
N LYS A 115 38.23 -36.02 -17.63
CA LYS A 115 39.65 -35.94 -18.04
C LYS A 115 40.46 -37.19 -17.67
N SER A 116 39.99 -38.02 -16.74
CA SER A 116 40.60 -39.31 -16.39
C SER A 116 40.28 -40.44 -17.39
N SER A 117 39.42 -40.20 -18.39
CA SER A 117 38.97 -41.22 -19.35
C SER A 117 39.26 -40.89 -20.82
N ILE A 118 39.97 -39.78 -21.09
CA ILE A 118 40.34 -39.32 -22.44
C ILE A 118 41.86 -39.11 -22.51
N GLY A 119 42.61 -40.07 -21.94
CA GLY A 119 44.07 -40.12 -21.98
C GLY A 119 44.64 -40.91 -23.18
N GLU A 120 43.84 -41.80 -23.75
CA GLU A 120 44.21 -42.69 -24.86
C GLU A 120 43.21 -42.56 -26.03
N ALA A 121 43.62 -42.98 -27.23
CA ALA A 121 42.93 -42.81 -28.53
C ALA A 121 43.01 -41.41 -29.20
N LYS A 122 44.20 -41.07 -29.73
CA LYS A 122 44.38 -40.07 -30.81
C LYS A 122 45.20 -40.65 -31.98
N THR A 123 44.61 -41.58 -32.74
CA THR A 123 45.26 -42.20 -33.92
C THR A 123 44.25 -42.45 -35.06
N SER A 124 44.67 -42.12 -36.30
CA SER A 124 44.10 -42.51 -37.60
C SER A 124 42.67 -42.07 -38.00
N ILE A 125 42.60 -40.92 -38.68
CA ILE A 125 42.26 -40.75 -40.13
C ILE A 125 41.01 -41.47 -40.73
N GLN A 126 40.34 -40.70 -41.60
CA GLN A 126 39.07 -40.93 -42.30
C GLN A 126 39.23 -41.52 -43.73
N THR A 127 38.52 -42.63 -44.02
CA THR A 127 37.98 -43.05 -45.36
C THR A 127 36.91 -44.13 -45.10
N ASN A 128 35.65 -44.12 -45.58
CA ASN A 128 34.99 -43.87 -46.88
C ASN A 128 34.67 -45.18 -47.65
N GLN A 129 33.52 -45.19 -48.35
CA GLN A 129 32.93 -46.22 -49.25
C GLN A 129 31.97 -47.30 -48.68
N LEU A 130 30.96 -47.60 -49.51
CA LEU A 130 29.80 -48.48 -49.28
C LEU A 130 30.08 -49.97 -49.63
N SER A 131 29.48 -50.87 -48.86
CA SER A 131 28.69 -52.01 -49.34
C SER A 131 27.74 -52.49 -48.22
N LEU A 132 26.46 -52.85 -48.35
CA LEU A 132 25.53 -53.24 -49.44
C LEU A 132 25.19 -54.75 -49.43
N LEU A 133 23.89 -55.03 -49.17
CA LEU A 133 23.14 -56.30 -49.24
C LEU A 133 23.30 -57.36 -48.11
N VAL A 134 22.13 -57.92 -47.73
CA VAL A 134 21.85 -59.37 -47.46
C VAL A 134 22.38 -59.99 -46.14
N GLU A 135 21.63 -60.79 -45.37
CA GLU A 135 20.21 -61.26 -45.43
C GLU A 135 19.67 -61.61 -44.02
N GLN A 136 18.37 -61.95 -43.93
CA GLN A 136 17.67 -62.80 -42.93
C GLN A 136 17.85 -62.47 -41.41
N ASP A 137 16.79 -62.15 -40.66
CA ASP A 137 15.71 -63.06 -40.21
C ASP A 137 16.27 -64.21 -39.34
N MET A 138 16.03 -64.26 -38.02
CA MET A 138 14.76 -64.75 -37.49
C MET A 138 14.46 -64.37 -36.02
N LEU A 139 13.18 -64.52 -35.67
CA LEU A 139 12.52 -64.77 -34.37
C LEU A 139 13.44 -65.33 -33.24
N GLN A 140 13.15 -65.13 -31.94
CA GLN A 140 11.88 -65.51 -31.28
C GLN A 140 11.45 -64.63 -30.09
N LEU A 141 10.17 -64.81 -29.75
CA LEU A 141 9.41 -64.21 -28.66
C LEU A 141 9.50 -65.09 -27.38
N GLU A 142 8.93 -64.56 -26.29
CA GLU A 142 8.34 -65.25 -25.13
C GLU A 142 9.14 -65.37 -23.82
N THR A 143 8.52 -65.48 -22.63
CA THR A 143 7.27 -64.87 -22.03
C THR A 143 7.38 -65.15 -20.51
N GLN A 144 6.48 -64.58 -19.72
CA GLN A 144 6.13 -64.91 -18.32
C GLN A 144 7.00 -64.23 -17.24
N THR A 145 6.48 -63.41 -16.31
CA THR A 145 5.24 -63.41 -15.49
C THR A 145 5.44 -64.08 -14.13
N SER A 146 5.46 -63.28 -13.05
CA SER A 146 4.43 -63.41 -12.00
C SER A 146 4.39 -62.21 -11.06
N SER A 147 3.17 -61.74 -10.83
CA SER A 147 2.60 -61.07 -9.66
C SER A 147 2.99 -61.79 -8.31
N LYS A 148 2.64 -61.30 -7.10
CA LYS A 148 1.31 -60.78 -6.72
C LYS A 148 1.23 -60.21 -5.27
N ASP A 149 0.46 -59.13 -5.08
CA ASP A 149 -0.29 -58.66 -3.87
C ASP A 149 0.48 -58.50 -2.51
N GLU A 150 -0.14 -58.24 -1.36
CA GLU A 150 -0.87 -57.04 -0.82
C GLU A 150 -0.85 -57.21 0.75
N ILE A 151 -1.49 -56.58 1.75
CA ILE A 151 -2.70 -55.74 2.02
C ILE A 151 -2.37 -54.72 3.15
N GLU A 152 -3.28 -53.75 3.38
CA GLU A 152 -3.51 -52.88 4.57
C GLU A 152 -3.40 -53.60 5.96
N ALA A 153 -3.47 -52.99 7.18
CA ALA A 153 -4.28 -51.86 7.64
C ALA A 153 -3.98 -51.37 9.10
N LYS A 154 -4.47 -50.15 9.43
CA LYS A 154 -5.01 -49.65 10.74
C LYS A 154 -4.25 -49.81 12.09
N GLY A 155 -4.14 -48.69 12.83
CA GLY A 155 -3.89 -48.62 14.29
C GLY A 155 -3.83 -47.16 14.81
N ALA A 156 -4.23 -46.90 16.06
CA ALA A 156 -4.23 -45.56 16.71
C ALA A 156 -4.27 -45.68 18.26
N ILE A 157 -4.27 -44.55 19.01
CA ILE A 157 -4.55 -44.40 20.48
C ILE A 157 -3.36 -44.84 21.39
N ASP A 158 -2.88 -44.13 22.44
CA ASP A 158 -3.23 -42.82 23.06
C ASP A 158 -2.13 -42.17 23.97
N ILE A 159 -2.41 -40.94 24.46
CA ILE A 159 -2.08 -40.30 25.79
C ILE A 159 -0.64 -40.30 26.38
N ASN A 160 -0.12 -39.11 26.77
CA ASN A 160 0.14 -38.75 28.20
C ASN A 160 0.40 -37.24 28.50
N SER A 161 0.07 -36.84 29.74
CA SER A 161 0.51 -35.67 30.54
C SER A 161 0.25 -34.22 30.08
N THR A 162 -0.78 -33.65 30.72
CA THR A 162 -0.85 -32.28 31.27
C THR A 162 0.46 -31.69 31.83
N GLU A 163 0.58 -30.37 31.76
CA GLU A 163 0.67 -29.55 32.99
C GLU A 163 0.03 -28.17 32.78
N ASP A 164 -0.47 -27.59 33.87
CA ASP A 164 -1.25 -26.35 33.92
C ASP A 164 -0.43 -25.24 34.60
N ILE A 165 -0.85 -23.97 34.43
CA ILE A 165 -0.93 -22.90 35.45
C ILE A 165 -0.83 -21.50 34.80
N ASN A 166 -1.87 -20.72 35.05
CA ASN A 166 -2.03 -19.31 34.67
C ASN A 166 -1.34 -18.36 35.67
N SER A 167 -0.66 -17.32 35.18
CA SER A 167 -0.43 -16.07 35.93
C SER A 167 -0.03 -14.91 35.00
N THR A 168 -0.26 -13.62 35.32
CA THR A 168 -1.30 -12.98 36.15
C THR A 168 -1.44 -11.52 35.70
N MET A 169 -2.63 -10.96 35.90
CA MET A 169 -3.02 -9.57 35.63
C MET A 169 -2.00 -8.49 36.05
N LEU A 170 -1.92 -7.41 35.27
CA LEU A 170 -1.77 -6.07 35.81
C LEU A 170 -3.00 -5.23 35.43
N GLN A 171 -4.00 -5.27 36.30
CA GLN A 171 -5.14 -4.36 36.27
C GLN A 171 -4.71 -3.00 36.85
N SER A 172 -4.98 -1.91 36.14
CA SER A 172 -4.96 -0.56 36.72
C SER A 172 -6.30 0.11 36.50
N ALA A 173 -7.00 0.39 37.60
CA ALA A 173 -8.14 1.28 37.76
C ALA A 173 -9.16 1.36 36.60
N VAL A 174 -10.22 0.55 36.70
CA VAL A 174 -11.53 1.03 36.24
C VAL A 174 -11.95 2.15 37.19
N ALA A 175 -12.06 3.38 36.67
CA ALA A 175 -12.65 4.51 37.37
C ALA A 175 -14.09 4.70 36.86
N ASP A 176 -14.97 3.77 37.25
CA ASP A 176 -16.41 3.91 37.01
C ASP A 176 -16.98 4.89 38.04
N VAL A 177 -16.89 6.18 37.72
CA VAL A 177 -17.45 7.28 38.52
C VAL A 177 -18.57 7.92 37.69
N ASP A 178 -19.79 7.49 37.99
CA ASP A 178 -21.06 7.96 37.45
C ASP A 178 -21.22 9.48 37.69
N THR A 179 -20.64 10.27 36.78
CA THR A 179 -20.56 11.73 36.86
C THR A 179 -21.69 12.34 36.05
N LEU A 180 -22.89 12.30 36.64
CA LEU A 180 -24.10 12.87 36.05
C LEU A 180 -23.99 14.40 35.88
N GLY A 181 -23.64 14.83 34.65
CA GLY A 181 -24.20 16.06 34.09
C GLY A 181 -23.32 17.31 34.07
N ALA A 182 -22.05 17.21 33.67
CA ALA A 182 -21.41 18.30 32.92
C ALA A 182 -21.55 18.01 31.42
N THR A 183 -22.57 18.56 30.75
CA THR A 183 -22.64 18.55 29.28
C THR A 183 -21.62 19.56 28.76
N PRO A 184 -20.64 19.18 27.94
CA PRO A 184 -19.56 20.09 27.61
C PRO A 184 -20.01 21.19 26.66
N ASP A 185 -19.66 22.45 26.96
CA ASP A 185 -20.03 23.62 26.14
C ASP A 185 -19.43 23.57 24.73
N PHE A 186 -18.26 22.94 24.58
CA PHE A 186 -17.59 22.68 23.30
C PHE A 186 -16.91 21.31 23.32
N VAL A 187 -16.66 20.78 22.13
CA VAL A 187 -15.69 19.70 21.90
C VAL A 187 -14.82 20.12 20.72
N GLN A 188 -13.49 20.05 20.86
CA GLN A 188 -12.56 20.37 19.78
C GLN A 188 -11.42 19.35 19.69
N ILE A 189 -10.94 19.12 18.46
CA ILE A 189 -9.75 18.34 18.18
C ILE A 189 -8.60 19.28 17.80
N VAL A 190 -7.49 19.18 18.53
CA VAL A 190 -6.31 20.02 18.39
C VAL A 190 -5.17 19.18 17.80
N PRO A 191 -4.80 19.37 16.52
CA PRO A 191 -3.70 18.65 15.90
C PRO A 191 -2.34 19.09 16.48
N VAL A 192 -1.45 18.14 16.75
CA VAL A 192 -0.03 18.45 17.06
C VAL A 192 0.76 18.70 15.76
N LYS A 193 0.33 18.05 14.68
CA LYS A 193 0.74 18.24 13.28
C LYS A 193 -0.44 17.91 12.37
N LYS A 194 -0.33 18.19 11.06
CA LYS A 194 -1.31 17.87 10.01
C LYS A 194 -1.99 16.51 10.22
N LEU A 195 -3.22 16.56 10.73
CA LEU A 195 -4.06 15.42 11.08
C LEU A 195 -5.12 15.26 9.99
N TRP A 196 -5.15 14.10 9.35
CA TRP A 196 -6.34 13.69 8.59
C TRP A 196 -7.40 13.15 9.55
N PHE A 197 -8.66 13.54 9.36
CA PHE A 197 -9.82 12.87 9.93
C PHE A 197 -10.98 12.80 8.95
N GLY A 198 -11.71 11.68 9.02
CA GLY A 198 -13.02 11.50 8.40
C GLY A 198 -14.13 11.83 9.39
N LEU A 199 -15.20 12.43 8.89
CA LEU A 199 -16.37 12.91 9.62
C LEU A 199 -17.65 12.37 8.96
N VAL A 200 -18.53 11.77 9.76
CA VAL A 200 -19.87 11.36 9.32
C VAL A 200 -20.91 12.04 10.20
N ASN A 201 -21.80 12.82 9.60
CA ASN A 201 -22.95 13.35 10.31
C ASN A 201 -24.03 12.27 10.42
N LEU A 202 -24.44 11.90 11.64
CA LEU A 202 -25.40 10.80 11.85
C LEU A 202 -26.83 11.16 11.47
N ASP A 203 -27.18 12.45 11.45
CA ASP A 203 -28.53 12.95 11.16
C ASP A 203 -28.81 12.99 9.64
N THR A 204 -27.86 13.49 8.86
CA THR A 204 -27.95 13.65 7.39
C THR A 204 -27.28 12.53 6.60
N LYS A 205 -26.49 11.68 7.27
CA LYS A 205 -25.61 10.64 6.66
C LYS A 205 -24.60 11.18 5.64
N VAL A 206 -24.29 12.49 5.67
CA VAL A 206 -23.21 13.07 4.89
C VAL A 206 -21.86 12.59 5.45
N VAL A 207 -21.01 12.10 4.54
CA VAL A 207 -19.63 11.66 4.79
C VAL A 207 -18.69 12.70 4.19
N THR A 208 -17.66 13.12 4.91
CA THR A 208 -16.67 14.12 4.47
C THR A 208 -15.34 13.83 5.17
N ASP A 209 -14.22 14.20 4.58
CA ASP A 209 -12.90 14.10 5.21
C ASP A 209 -12.03 15.32 4.93
N GLN A 210 -11.10 15.62 5.84
CA GLN A 210 -10.23 16.79 5.74
C GLN A 210 -8.89 16.60 6.48
N ILE A 211 -7.93 17.46 6.17
CA ILE A 211 -6.65 17.56 6.89
C ILE A 211 -6.60 18.91 7.60
N ILE A 212 -6.32 18.91 8.91
CA ILE A 212 -6.21 20.11 9.75
C ILE A 212 -4.83 20.24 10.38
N ASP A 213 -4.35 21.47 10.52
CA ASP A 213 -3.17 21.88 11.30
C ASP A 213 -3.47 22.99 12.33
N ALA A 214 -4.73 23.38 12.46
CA ALA A 214 -5.27 24.24 13.50
C ALA A 214 -6.41 23.52 14.27
N PRO A 215 -6.82 23.99 15.47
CA PRO A 215 -7.97 23.44 16.19
C PRO A 215 -9.25 23.41 15.35
N PHE A 216 -10.02 22.33 15.49
CA PHE A 216 -11.32 22.17 14.85
C PHE A 216 -12.38 21.85 15.91
N GLU A 217 -13.42 22.69 16.00
CA GLU A 217 -14.52 22.56 16.95
C GLU A 217 -15.72 21.85 16.32
N PHE A 218 -16.35 20.95 17.07
CA PHE A 218 -17.51 20.18 16.63
C PHE A 218 -18.81 20.81 17.09
N ASP A 219 -19.77 20.93 16.18
CA ASP A 219 -21.14 21.34 16.49
C ASP A 219 -21.87 20.21 17.24
N ILE A 220 -21.77 20.23 18.56
CA ILE A 220 -22.38 19.26 19.50
C ILE A 220 -23.92 19.23 19.49
N THR A 221 -24.59 20.13 18.75
CA THR A 221 -26.05 20.05 18.55
C THR A 221 -26.44 18.88 17.63
N LYS A 222 -25.48 18.41 16.82
CA LYS A 222 -25.60 17.27 15.90
C LYS A 222 -24.82 16.09 16.45
N SER A 223 -25.13 14.89 15.95
CA SER A 223 -24.38 13.68 16.32
C SER A 223 -23.41 13.30 15.21
N TRP A 224 -22.16 13.02 15.57
CA TRP A 224 -21.05 12.79 14.65
C TRP A 224 -20.33 11.48 14.94
N LEU A 225 -19.88 10.81 13.89
CA LEU A 225 -18.79 9.84 13.99
C LEU A 225 -17.51 10.46 13.42
N VAL A 226 -16.40 10.29 14.12
CA VAL A 226 -15.07 10.75 13.69
C VAL A 226 -14.15 9.54 13.58
N ALA A 227 -13.32 9.48 12.54
CA ALA A 227 -12.20 8.54 12.42
C ALA A 227 -10.92 9.33 12.16
N THR A 228 -9.87 9.11 12.97
CA THR A 228 -8.60 9.84 12.85
C THR A 228 -7.52 9.00 12.16
N SER A 229 -6.54 9.69 11.56
CA SER A 229 -5.27 9.06 11.17
C SER A 229 -4.34 8.85 12.38
N VAL A 230 -3.21 8.18 12.16
CA VAL A 230 -2.16 7.90 13.15
C VAL A 230 -1.28 9.13 13.48
N ALA A 231 -1.76 10.35 13.22
CA ALA A 231 -1.06 11.58 13.57
C ALA A 231 -1.49 12.03 14.98
N PRO A 232 -0.57 12.49 15.85
CA PRO A 232 -0.91 12.84 17.22
C PRO A 232 -1.78 14.11 17.33
N PHE A 233 -2.73 14.07 18.25
CA PHE A 233 -3.71 15.14 18.51
C PHE A 233 -4.13 15.16 19.98
N THR A 234 -4.80 16.24 20.39
CA THR A 234 -5.43 16.35 21.70
C THR A 234 -6.91 16.65 21.52
N LEU A 235 -7.76 15.89 22.20
CA LEU A 235 -9.20 16.12 22.27
C LEU A 235 -9.50 16.93 23.53
N LYS A 236 -10.04 18.14 23.36
CA LYS A 236 -10.45 19.02 24.46
C LYS A 236 -11.97 19.14 24.51
N SER A 237 -12.53 18.99 25.70
CA SER A 237 -13.89 19.41 26.05
C SER A 237 -13.81 20.57 27.04
N SER A 238 -14.94 21.04 27.59
CA SER A 238 -14.95 22.08 28.64
C SER A 238 -14.10 21.73 29.87
N ASP A 239 -14.18 20.47 30.34
CA ASP A 239 -13.64 20.01 31.62
C ASP A 239 -12.60 18.88 31.49
N ASP A 240 -12.27 18.46 30.26
CA ASP A 240 -11.42 17.28 29.96
C ASP A 240 -10.46 17.56 28.80
N GLU A 241 -9.22 17.06 28.92
CA GLU A 241 -8.18 17.17 27.89
C GLU A 241 -7.42 15.84 27.76
N ARG A 242 -7.74 15.08 26.71
CA ARG A 242 -7.13 13.78 26.40
C ARG A 242 -6.18 13.88 25.22
N MET A 243 -4.89 13.67 25.47
CA MET A 243 -3.85 13.61 24.43
C MET A 243 -3.72 12.19 23.86
N PHE A 244 -3.73 12.08 22.54
CA PHE A 244 -3.59 10.85 21.77
C PHE A 244 -2.29 10.91 20.95
N ASN A 245 -1.34 10.06 21.31
CA ASN A 245 0.02 10.00 20.74
C ASN A 245 0.55 8.56 20.76
N ASP A 246 -0.25 7.64 20.23
CA ASP A 246 0.13 6.24 19.99
C ASP A 246 0.19 5.95 18.48
N ILE A 247 0.28 4.67 18.09
CA ILE A 247 0.46 4.24 16.69
C ILE A 247 -0.80 3.52 16.15
N LYS A 248 -2.01 3.97 16.53
CA LYS A 248 -3.28 3.55 15.92
C LYS A 248 -4.12 4.74 15.45
N SER A 249 -5.16 4.44 14.67
CA SER A 249 -6.30 5.33 14.44
C SER A 249 -7.27 5.26 15.62
N HIS A 250 -7.86 6.39 16.00
CA HIS A 250 -8.95 6.45 16.97
C HIS A 250 -10.28 6.71 16.25
N TYR A 251 -11.36 6.28 16.89
CA TYR A 251 -12.72 6.51 16.41
C TYR A 251 -13.53 7.09 17.56
N PHE A 252 -14.34 8.09 17.28
CA PHE A 252 -15.15 8.78 18.29
C PHE A 252 -16.61 8.86 17.85
N HIS A 253 -17.50 8.74 18.82
CA HIS A 253 -18.87 9.23 18.72
C HIS A 253 -18.93 10.54 19.52
N ILE A 254 -19.38 11.61 18.88
CA ILE A 254 -19.46 12.95 19.47
C ILE A 254 -20.91 13.45 19.37
N ASP A 255 -21.49 13.84 20.51
CA ASP A 255 -22.78 14.52 20.59
C ASP A 255 -22.83 15.46 21.81
N LYS A 256 -24.04 15.90 22.19
CA LYS A 256 -24.32 16.74 23.36
C LYS A 256 -23.83 16.20 24.72
N PHE A 257 -23.48 14.91 24.82
CA PHE A 257 -22.88 14.30 26.01
C PHE A 257 -21.34 14.32 25.98
N GLY A 258 -20.73 14.87 24.91
CA GLY A 258 -19.29 14.97 24.71
C GLY A 258 -18.75 13.95 23.71
N ALA A 259 -17.44 13.67 23.80
CA ALA A 259 -16.73 12.78 22.88
C ALA A 259 -16.29 11.47 23.54
N LYS A 260 -16.96 10.38 23.13
CA LYS A 260 -16.69 9.00 23.55
C LYS A 260 -15.80 8.30 22.52
N GLU A 261 -14.68 7.70 22.95
CA GLU A 261 -13.89 6.81 22.09
C GLU A 261 -14.66 5.48 21.90
N ILE A 262 -14.68 4.98 20.66
CA ILE A 262 -15.38 3.75 20.26
C ILE A 262 -14.45 2.86 19.43
N THR A 263 -14.79 1.58 19.31
CA THR A 263 -14.07 0.64 18.44
C THR A 263 -14.37 0.90 16.96
N LYS A 264 -13.50 0.39 16.08
CA LYS A 264 -13.71 0.42 14.61
C LYS A 264 -15.02 -0.30 14.22
N ASP A 265 -15.36 -1.39 14.89
CA ASP A 265 -16.55 -2.18 14.58
C ASP A 265 -17.83 -1.46 15.02
N GLU A 266 -17.82 -0.76 16.16
CA GLU A 266 -18.90 0.15 16.56
C GLU A 266 -19.03 1.32 15.58
N PHE A 267 -17.92 1.96 15.20
CA PHE A 267 -17.89 3.05 14.22
C PHE A 267 -18.55 2.64 12.89
N VAL A 268 -18.17 1.49 12.34
CA VAL A 268 -18.79 0.93 11.13
C VAL A 268 -20.27 0.59 11.35
N SER A 269 -20.63 0.02 12.51
CA SER A 269 -22.02 -0.37 12.82
C SER A 269 -22.96 0.83 12.97
N LEU A 270 -22.45 1.99 13.41
CA LEU A 270 -23.20 3.24 13.52
C LEU A 270 -23.35 3.98 12.17
N GLY A 271 -22.70 3.50 11.10
CA GLY A 271 -22.75 4.06 9.75
C GLY A 271 -21.45 4.67 9.25
N GLY A 272 -20.33 4.47 9.95
CA GLY A 272 -19.00 4.89 9.52
C GLY A 272 -18.48 4.13 8.29
N SER A 273 -17.57 4.77 7.54
CA SER A 273 -16.96 4.16 6.35
C SER A 273 -16.09 2.95 6.71
N LYS A 274 -16.28 1.82 6.00
CA LYS A 274 -15.43 0.62 6.12
C LYS A 274 -14.02 0.77 5.51
N GLN A 275 -13.77 1.87 4.78
CA GLN A 275 -12.48 2.15 4.14
C GLN A 275 -11.56 3.02 5.03
N TRP A 276 -12.08 3.53 6.14
CA TRP A 276 -11.34 4.22 7.18
C TRP A 276 -11.07 3.23 8.31
#